data_AF-A0A1Y4W9H8-F1
#
_entry.id   AF-A0A1Y4W9H8-F1
#
_cell.length_a   1.000
_cell.length_b   1.000
_cell.length_c   1.000
_cell.angle_alpha   90.00
_cell.angle_beta   90.00
_cell.angle_gamma   90.00
#
_symmetry.space_group_name_H-M   'P 1'
#
loop_
_entity.id
_entity.type
_entity.pdbx_description
1 polymer ?
#
loop_
_entity_poly.entity_id
_entity_poly.type
_entity_poly.pdbx_seq_one_letter_code
_entity_poly.pdbx_strand_id
1 'polypeptide(L)'
;MRRFCKRALAVVTAAAMLSAGSSALAAEGDAGISVQLDGQTLTFSDAAPEARDGRTFLPVRAVFEAMGAQVSYDAASGAVTAVRDGTTVTMTLGSTEASVTMDGITTPVVMDVAPYAHDNRTYVPVRFAAQAFGCIVGWDADDRTVILIDTEKLVEDTIAKYDYTLLEKYLAYGQTYSTGIWDMEAAFDAELALGVAPITMDGELTGTVADGMQMDAAMALRMDLQELLGSLTEGAGGGMSDTDTALLDSLADEGIAMDIRGDLERGQLYFRFGGDFMTTALGVDENTWFSMDMAAMYEAMGMDYSGLLSMAAGDVDYSGLLSTLLALAVTEPTDKDTAYSDLSAAVDLAAQLLRDDAWTASGNDRILHYSLEQGGAAADLTFTLTLDGEDVTAYDLAAEITATDPDSGMAVSLTVAEAMDADGNMTANLSMGMGDILSMTMDMTGAYTQGTAAPETQPPEGAAVVDLLEMGTAVPEAQPAE
;
A
#
# COMPACT_ATOMS: atom_id res chain seq x y z
N MET A 1 -7.99 4.01 12.05
CA MET A 1 -9.11 3.38 11.30
C MET A 1 -9.04 3.44 9.78
N ARG A 2 -8.61 4.52 9.11
CA ARG A 2 -8.62 4.59 7.63
C ARG A 2 -7.81 3.49 6.91
N ARG A 3 -6.76 2.96 7.54
CA ARG A 3 -6.02 1.78 7.04
C ARG A 3 -6.83 0.48 7.18
N PHE A 4 -7.70 0.38 8.18
CA PHE A 4 -8.56 -0.78 8.46
C PHE A 4 -9.78 -0.80 7.53
N CYS A 5 -10.49 0.34 7.39
CA CYS A 5 -11.58 0.47 6.41
C CYS A 5 -11.16 0.21 4.95
N LYS A 6 -9.89 0.48 4.61
CA LYS A 6 -9.30 0.17 3.30
C LYS A 6 -8.86 -1.28 3.17
N ARG A 7 -8.39 -1.92 4.26
CA ARG A 7 -8.07 -3.36 4.30
C ARG A 7 -9.31 -4.19 4.06
N ALA A 8 -10.43 -3.80 4.68
CA ALA A 8 -11.72 -4.41 4.46
C ALA A 8 -12.08 -4.52 2.97
N LEU A 9 -11.94 -3.41 2.26
CA LEU A 9 -12.26 -3.30 0.84
C LEU A 9 -11.21 -3.95 -0.07
N ALA A 10 -9.93 -3.93 0.33
CA ALA A 10 -8.86 -4.60 -0.39
C ALA A 10 -8.98 -6.13 -0.37
N VAL A 11 -9.49 -6.70 0.72
CA VAL A 11 -9.72 -8.13 0.86
C VAL A 11 -10.88 -8.60 -0.04
N VAL A 12 -11.96 -7.80 -0.19
CA VAL A 12 -13.07 -8.05 -1.15
C VAL A 12 -12.59 -8.20 -2.58
N THR A 13 -11.64 -7.36 -2.97
CA THR A 13 -11.19 -7.30 -4.37
C THR A 13 -10.05 -8.27 -4.65
N ALA A 14 -9.14 -8.49 -3.69
CA ALA A 14 -8.08 -9.49 -3.81
C ALA A 14 -8.62 -10.92 -3.99
N ALA A 15 -9.73 -11.25 -3.32
CA ALA A 15 -10.46 -12.52 -3.49
C ALA A 15 -10.95 -12.74 -4.93
N ALA A 16 -11.37 -11.69 -5.64
CA ALA A 16 -11.94 -11.79 -6.99
C ALA A 16 -10.87 -11.95 -8.09
N MET A 17 -9.65 -11.45 -7.84
CA MET A 17 -8.55 -11.41 -8.80
C MET A 17 -7.78 -12.74 -8.93
N LEU A 18 -8.03 -13.71 -8.04
CA LEU A 18 -7.44 -15.06 -8.05
C LEU A 18 -7.93 -15.96 -9.21
N SER A 19 -8.80 -15.46 -10.10
CA SER A 19 -9.47 -16.25 -11.14
C SER A 19 -8.94 -16.06 -12.58
N ALA A 20 -7.95 -15.18 -12.80
CA ALA A 20 -7.40 -14.91 -14.13
C ALA A 20 -6.01 -15.54 -14.31
N GLY A 21 -5.97 -16.80 -14.75
CA GLY A 21 -4.72 -17.47 -15.07
C GLY A 21 -4.90 -18.59 -16.09
N SER A 22 -4.60 -18.31 -17.36
CA SER A 22 -4.21 -19.32 -18.35
C SER A 22 -3.51 -18.64 -19.53
N SER A 23 -2.18 -18.57 -19.49
CA SER A 23 -1.36 -18.16 -20.63
C SER A 23 -1.22 -19.32 -21.60
N ALA A 24 -1.51 -19.10 -22.89
CA ALA A 24 -1.17 -20.01 -23.97
C ALA A 24 0.03 -19.43 -24.74
N LEU A 25 1.00 -20.27 -25.09
CA LEU A 25 2.17 -19.89 -25.91
C LEU A 25 1.86 -20.12 -27.39
N ALA A 26 2.21 -19.17 -28.27
CA ALA A 26 2.22 -19.39 -29.71
C ALA A 26 3.21 -18.48 -30.48
N ALA A 27 4.34 -19.09 -30.83
CA ALA A 27 5.26 -18.91 -31.97
C ALA A 27 5.25 -17.63 -32.86
N GLU A 28 6.49 -17.14 -33.02
CA GLU A 28 7.02 -16.01 -33.79
C GLU A 28 6.59 -15.86 -35.27
N GLY A 29 6.29 -14.62 -35.64
CA GLY A 29 6.26 -14.09 -37.00
C GLY A 29 7.23 -12.92 -37.23
N ASP A 30 7.92 -12.93 -38.37
CA ASP A 30 8.90 -11.93 -38.82
C ASP A 30 8.21 -10.62 -39.29
N ALA A 31 7.79 -9.77 -38.35
CA ALA A 31 7.25 -8.44 -38.62
C ALA A 31 7.91 -7.36 -37.73
N GLY A 32 7.83 -6.10 -38.16
CA GLY A 32 8.31 -4.94 -37.39
C GLY A 32 7.55 -4.75 -36.07
N ILE A 33 8.04 -3.85 -35.21
CA ILE A 33 7.45 -3.62 -33.89
C ILE A 33 6.08 -2.93 -34.04
N SER A 34 5.06 -3.52 -33.43
CA SER A 34 3.70 -2.96 -33.36
C SER A 34 3.43 -2.35 -31.98
N VAL A 35 2.40 -1.52 -31.87
CA VAL A 35 1.97 -0.92 -30.60
C VAL A 35 0.46 -1.01 -30.49
N GLN A 36 -0.04 -1.47 -29.34
CA GLN A 36 -1.44 -1.35 -28.96
C GLN A 36 -1.61 -0.36 -27.82
N LEU A 37 -2.71 0.39 -27.85
CA LEU A 37 -3.21 1.19 -26.75
C LEU A 37 -4.66 0.76 -26.47
N ASP A 38 -4.94 0.34 -25.25
CA ASP A 38 -6.28 -0.09 -24.80
C ASP A 38 -6.89 -1.18 -25.71
N GLY A 39 -6.08 -2.17 -26.09
CA GLY A 39 -6.48 -3.26 -26.99
C GLY A 39 -6.64 -2.86 -28.47
N GLN A 40 -6.31 -1.61 -28.84
CA GLN A 40 -6.40 -1.10 -30.21
C GLN A 40 -5.02 -0.89 -30.80
N THR A 41 -4.79 -1.39 -32.02
CA THR A 41 -3.51 -1.18 -32.71
C THR A 41 -3.33 0.28 -33.13
N LEU A 42 -2.24 0.90 -32.67
CA LEU A 42 -1.84 2.24 -33.09
C LEU A 42 -1.20 2.18 -34.48
N THR A 43 -1.68 3.04 -35.38
CA THR A 43 -1.11 3.18 -36.71
C THR A 43 -0.15 4.35 -36.73
N PHE A 44 1.07 4.12 -37.21
CA PHE A 44 2.06 5.18 -37.40
C PHE A 44 2.20 5.51 -38.89
N SER A 45 1.74 6.68 -39.30
CA SER A 45 1.79 7.10 -40.71
C SER A 45 3.15 7.62 -41.16
N ASP A 46 3.91 8.21 -40.24
CA ASP A 46 5.04 9.08 -40.56
C ASP A 46 6.38 8.58 -39.99
N ALA A 47 6.36 7.65 -39.04
CA ALA A 47 7.53 7.18 -38.30
C ALA A 47 7.24 5.84 -37.63
N ALA A 48 8.08 4.82 -37.81
CA ALA A 48 7.85 3.51 -37.20
C ALA A 48 8.49 3.41 -35.81
N PRO A 49 7.94 2.58 -34.90
CA PRO A 49 8.64 2.11 -33.71
C PRO A 49 10.03 1.53 -34.02
N GLU A 50 11.00 1.76 -33.14
CA GLU A 50 12.39 1.30 -33.32
C GLU A 50 12.86 0.48 -32.11
N ALA A 51 13.59 -0.61 -32.36
CA ALA A 51 14.37 -1.27 -31.31
C ALA A 51 15.81 -0.81 -31.38
N ARG A 52 16.32 -0.32 -30.25
CA ARG A 52 17.70 0.15 -30.11
C ARG A 52 18.22 -0.14 -28.71
N ASP A 53 19.45 -0.65 -28.61
CA ASP A 53 20.12 -0.91 -27.32
C ASP A 53 19.29 -1.78 -26.34
N GLY A 54 18.53 -2.74 -26.89
CA GLY A 54 17.65 -3.61 -26.09
C GLY A 54 16.44 -2.91 -25.49
N ARG A 55 16.03 -1.77 -26.07
CA ARG A 55 14.85 -1.00 -25.69
C ARG A 55 14.01 -0.65 -26.92
N THR A 56 12.71 -0.52 -26.71
CA THR A 56 11.77 -0.07 -27.73
C THR A 56 11.55 1.43 -27.59
N PHE A 57 11.74 2.14 -28.69
CA PHE A 57 11.56 3.57 -28.82
C PHE A 57 10.38 3.88 -29.73
N LEU A 58 9.58 4.84 -29.33
CA LEU A 58 8.40 5.25 -30.09
C LEU A 58 8.47 6.74 -30.46
N PRO A 59 7.91 7.13 -31.63
CA PRO A 59 7.75 8.52 -31.99
C PRO A 59 6.87 9.22 -30.94
N VAL A 60 7.46 10.17 -30.21
CA VAL A 60 6.85 10.72 -28.98
C VAL A 60 5.45 11.27 -29.21
N ARG A 61 5.26 12.05 -30.29
CA ARG A 61 3.99 12.69 -30.59
C ARG A 61 2.88 11.68 -30.85
N ALA A 62 3.17 10.64 -31.63
CA ALA A 62 2.15 9.65 -32.01
C ALA A 62 1.59 8.92 -30.80
N VAL A 63 2.45 8.55 -29.85
CA VAL A 63 2.04 7.80 -28.65
C VAL A 63 1.40 8.72 -27.61
N PHE A 64 2.02 9.86 -27.34
CA PHE A 64 1.54 10.78 -26.31
C PHE A 64 0.23 11.44 -26.69
N GLU A 65 0.04 11.84 -27.95
CA GLU A 65 -1.26 12.35 -28.40
C GLU A 65 -2.33 11.25 -28.41
N ALA A 66 -1.96 10.00 -28.72
CA ALA A 66 -2.89 8.87 -28.61
C ALA A 66 -3.34 8.61 -27.16
N MET A 67 -2.46 8.88 -26.19
CA MET A 67 -2.75 8.85 -24.75
C MET A 67 -3.38 10.16 -24.22
N GLY A 68 -3.77 11.09 -25.10
CA GLY A 68 -4.44 12.34 -24.74
C GLY A 68 -3.53 13.49 -24.29
N ALA A 69 -2.20 13.30 -24.29
CA ALA A 69 -1.26 14.32 -23.87
C ALA A 69 -0.97 15.36 -24.98
N GLN A 70 -0.77 16.61 -24.58
CA GLN A 70 -0.29 17.69 -25.45
C GLN A 70 1.23 17.69 -25.50
N VAL A 71 1.81 17.58 -26.69
CA VAL A 71 3.27 17.49 -26.87
C VAL A 71 3.83 18.75 -27.50
N SER A 72 4.86 19.31 -26.86
CA SER A 72 5.66 20.43 -27.36
C SER A 72 7.14 20.06 -27.44
N TYR A 73 7.85 20.72 -28.34
CA TYR A 73 9.30 20.58 -28.52
C TYR A 73 9.95 21.95 -28.59
N ASP A 74 10.94 22.19 -27.74
CA ASP A 74 11.78 23.39 -27.77
C ASP A 74 13.09 23.07 -28.49
N ALA A 75 13.27 23.68 -29.67
CA ALA A 75 14.43 23.41 -30.51
C ALA A 75 15.75 24.01 -29.99
N ALA A 76 15.69 24.99 -29.07
CA ALA A 76 16.89 25.64 -28.54
C ALA A 76 17.55 24.80 -27.44
N SER A 77 16.72 24.18 -26.60
CA SER A 77 17.12 23.30 -25.50
C SER A 77 17.13 21.81 -25.89
N GLY A 78 16.42 21.43 -26.96
CA GLY A 78 16.19 20.03 -27.29
C GLY A 78 15.20 19.34 -26.34
N ALA A 79 14.41 20.11 -25.60
CA ALA A 79 13.45 19.60 -24.63
C ALA A 79 12.13 19.19 -25.30
N VAL A 80 11.64 18.01 -24.97
CA VAL A 80 10.28 17.53 -25.26
C VAL A 80 9.47 17.64 -23.98
N THR A 81 8.33 18.31 -24.05
CA THR A 81 7.41 18.42 -22.92
C THR A 81 6.05 17.87 -23.31
N ALA A 82 5.53 16.97 -22.49
CA ALA A 82 4.22 16.36 -22.65
C ALA A 82 3.36 16.67 -21.42
N VAL A 83 2.11 17.09 -21.64
CA VAL A 83 1.20 17.52 -20.57
C VAL A 83 -0.13 16.79 -20.69
N ARG A 84 -0.59 16.16 -19.61
CA ARG A 84 -1.88 15.49 -19.50
C ARG A 84 -2.39 15.60 -18.06
N ASP A 85 -3.63 16.03 -17.86
CA ASP A 85 -4.33 16.00 -16.56
C ASP A 85 -3.49 16.49 -15.37
N GLY A 86 -2.88 17.67 -15.51
CA GLY A 86 -2.02 18.28 -14.47
C GLY A 86 -0.61 17.70 -14.37
N THR A 87 -0.34 16.55 -15.00
CA THR A 87 0.98 15.94 -15.10
C THR A 87 1.79 16.53 -16.25
N THR A 88 3.03 16.95 -15.98
CA THR A 88 3.98 17.43 -16.98
C THR A 88 5.24 16.60 -16.98
N VAL A 89 5.54 15.97 -18.11
CA VAL A 89 6.77 15.17 -18.32
C VAL A 89 7.70 15.93 -19.25
N THR A 90 8.91 16.23 -18.78
CA THR A 90 9.95 16.88 -19.58
C THR A 90 11.15 15.96 -19.75
N MET A 91 11.55 15.76 -21.00
CA MET A 91 12.70 14.95 -21.39
C MET A 91 13.60 15.75 -22.32
N THR A 92 14.91 15.56 -22.25
CA THR A 92 15.86 16.25 -23.14
C THR A 92 16.58 15.27 -24.05
N LEU A 93 16.69 15.60 -25.33
CA LEU A 93 17.43 14.78 -26.30
C LEU A 93 18.87 14.54 -25.84
N GLY A 94 19.30 13.28 -25.86
CA GLY A 94 20.64 12.86 -25.44
C GLY A 94 20.90 12.86 -23.94
N SER A 95 19.91 13.22 -23.12
CA SER A 95 19.99 13.12 -21.66
C SER A 95 19.13 11.97 -21.14
N THR A 96 19.64 11.24 -20.16
CA THR A 96 18.86 10.27 -19.37
C THR A 96 18.10 10.95 -18.23
N GLU A 97 18.39 12.22 -17.92
CA GLU A 97 17.65 12.98 -16.93
C GLU A 97 16.34 13.51 -17.53
N ALA A 98 15.26 13.27 -16.80
CA ALA A 98 13.92 13.76 -17.06
C ALA A 98 13.33 14.35 -15.78
N SER A 99 12.18 15.01 -15.89
CA SER A 99 11.42 15.48 -14.74
C SER A 99 9.94 15.24 -14.95
N VAL A 100 9.26 14.83 -13.89
CA VAL A 100 7.79 14.70 -13.84
C VAL A 100 7.29 15.72 -12.84
N THR A 101 6.31 16.53 -13.25
CA THR A 101 5.62 17.46 -12.36
C THR A 101 4.19 17.01 -12.18
N MET A 102 3.78 16.78 -10.94
CA MET A 102 2.41 16.44 -10.54
C MET A 102 2.03 17.36 -9.37
N ASP A 103 0.82 17.92 -9.40
CA ASP A 103 0.31 18.83 -8.35
C ASP A 103 1.26 19.99 -7.98
N GLY A 104 2.06 20.45 -8.95
CA GLY A 104 3.04 21.52 -8.77
C GLY A 104 4.37 21.10 -8.16
N ILE A 105 4.55 19.83 -7.79
CA ILE A 105 5.80 19.25 -7.31
C ILE A 105 6.56 18.64 -8.49
N THR A 106 7.80 19.10 -8.74
CA THR A 106 8.67 18.57 -9.80
C THR A 106 9.66 17.57 -9.23
N THR A 107 9.55 16.32 -9.65
CA THR A 107 10.44 15.22 -9.27
C THR A 107 11.40 14.88 -10.41
N PRO A 108 12.73 14.91 -10.19
CA PRO A 108 13.69 14.44 -11.18
C PRO A 108 13.62 12.91 -11.30
N VAL A 109 13.71 12.39 -12.53
CA VAL A 109 13.69 10.96 -12.81
C VAL A 109 14.81 10.61 -13.79
N VAL A 110 15.44 9.46 -13.61
CA VAL A 110 16.49 8.95 -14.50
C VAL A 110 15.94 7.83 -15.37
N MET A 111 16.06 7.99 -16.68
CA MET A 111 15.72 6.99 -17.69
C MET A 111 16.91 6.06 -17.95
N ASP A 112 16.62 4.79 -18.29
CA ASP A 112 17.63 3.81 -18.70
C ASP A 112 18.41 4.22 -19.97
N VAL A 113 17.73 4.91 -20.89
CA VAL A 113 18.26 5.30 -22.19
C VAL A 113 17.71 6.68 -22.57
N ALA A 114 18.54 7.49 -23.24
CA ALA A 114 18.18 8.85 -23.60
C ALA A 114 17.27 8.89 -24.85
N PRO A 115 16.30 9.84 -24.91
CA PRO A 115 15.60 10.18 -26.13
C PRO A 115 16.57 10.61 -27.24
N TYR A 116 16.23 10.33 -28.49
CA TYR A 116 17.02 10.73 -29.64
C TYR A 116 16.17 11.27 -30.78
N ALA A 117 16.79 11.99 -31.69
CA ALA A 117 16.18 12.43 -32.94
C ALA A 117 16.61 11.52 -34.09
N HIS A 118 15.66 11.05 -34.89
CA HIS A 118 15.89 10.31 -36.13
C HIS A 118 14.86 10.75 -37.17
N ASP A 119 15.29 11.00 -38.41
CA ASP A 119 14.45 11.45 -39.53
C ASP A 119 13.45 12.58 -39.16
N ASN A 120 13.95 13.58 -38.43
CA ASN A 120 13.18 14.75 -37.99
C ASN A 120 11.96 14.37 -37.12
N ARG A 121 12.12 13.31 -36.32
CA ARG A 121 11.20 12.84 -35.29
C ARG A 121 11.97 12.58 -34.00
N THR A 122 11.31 12.81 -32.88
CA THR A 122 11.87 12.49 -31.56
C THR A 122 11.34 11.15 -31.10
N TYR A 123 12.27 10.29 -30.70
CA TYR A 123 12.06 8.95 -30.22
C TYR A 123 12.32 8.92 -28.72
N VAL A 124 11.37 8.36 -27.97
CA VAL A 124 11.45 8.23 -26.51
C VAL A 124 11.32 6.77 -26.09
N PRO A 125 11.94 6.37 -24.96
CA PRO A 125 11.79 5.02 -24.43
C PRO A 125 10.36 4.84 -23.95
N VAL A 126 9.62 3.88 -24.52
CA VAL A 126 8.17 3.78 -24.29
C VAL A 126 7.80 3.57 -22.82
N ARG A 127 8.58 2.76 -22.09
CA ARG A 127 8.29 2.40 -20.71
C ARG A 127 8.22 3.64 -19.81
N PHE A 128 9.28 4.45 -19.83
CA PHE A 128 9.31 5.71 -19.07
C PHE A 128 8.18 6.66 -19.50
N ALA A 129 8.01 6.79 -20.81
CA ALA A 129 7.10 7.74 -21.42
C ALA A 129 5.63 7.46 -21.05
N ALA A 130 5.22 6.18 -21.02
CA ALA A 130 3.85 5.78 -20.70
C ALA A 130 3.61 5.66 -19.19
N GLN A 131 4.57 5.17 -18.41
CA GLN A 131 4.44 5.08 -16.94
C GLN A 131 4.27 6.45 -16.28
N ALA A 132 4.92 7.48 -16.82
CA ALA A 132 4.78 8.84 -16.30
C ALA A 132 3.36 9.42 -16.43
N PHE A 133 2.51 8.80 -17.25
CA PHE A 133 1.09 9.12 -17.40
C PHE A 133 0.18 8.00 -16.86
N GLY A 134 0.63 7.19 -15.89
CA GLY A 134 -0.23 6.17 -15.28
C GLY A 134 -0.62 5.00 -16.20
N CYS A 135 0.07 4.84 -17.35
CA CYS A 135 -0.13 3.69 -18.22
C CYS A 135 0.77 2.53 -17.80
N ILE A 136 0.23 1.33 -17.88
CA ILE A 136 1.02 0.10 -17.73
C ILE A 136 1.59 -0.27 -19.09
N VAL A 137 2.80 -0.84 -19.10
CA VAL A 137 3.55 -1.15 -20.32
C VAL A 137 3.95 -2.61 -20.32
N GLY A 138 3.49 -3.32 -21.33
CA GLY A 138 3.82 -4.72 -21.58
C GLY A 138 4.55 -4.93 -22.89
N TRP A 139 5.07 -6.13 -23.05
CA TRP A 139 5.71 -6.58 -24.28
C TRP A 139 5.25 -7.98 -24.62
N ASP A 140 4.58 -8.10 -25.76
CA ASP A 140 4.32 -9.38 -26.42
C ASP A 140 5.52 -9.76 -27.27
N ALA A 141 6.21 -10.82 -26.87
CA ALA A 141 7.41 -11.29 -27.56
C ALA A 141 7.09 -12.05 -28.85
N ASP A 142 5.98 -12.79 -28.88
CA ASP A 142 5.59 -13.65 -30.00
C ASP A 142 5.15 -12.79 -31.20
N ASP A 143 4.37 -11.73 -30.94
CA ASP A 143 3.87 -10.77 -31.93
C ASP A 143 4.70 -9.48 -32.03
N ARG A 144 5.79 -9.35 -31.25
CA ARG A 144 6.66 -8.16 -31.17
C ARG A 144 5.86 -6.87 -31.00
N THR A 145 4.94 -6.87 -30.04
CA THR A 145 3.98 -5.78 -29.83
C THR A 145 4.18 -5.13 -28.47
N VAL A 146 4.31 -3.80 -28.45
CA VAL A 146 4.22 -3.02 -27.21
C VAL A 146 2.76 -2.92 -26.82
N ILE A 147 2.43 -3.30 -25.59
CA ILE A 147 1.07 -3.22 -25.04
C ILE A 147 1.04 -2.01 -24.10
N LEU A 148 0.17 -1.05 -24.36
CA LEU A 148 -0.09 0.10 -23.50
C LEU A 148 -1.54 0.02 -23.02
N ILE A 149 -1.75 0.17 -21.72
CA ILE A 149 -3.10 0.26 -21.16
C ILE A 149 -3.14 1.47 -20.22
N ASP A 150 -4.06 2.39 -20.51
CA ASP A 150 -4.33 3.54 -19.66
C ASP A 150 -5.21 3.11 -18.48
N THR A 151 -4.57 2.85 -17.34
CA THR A 151 -5.27 2.27 -16.18
C THR A 151 -6.19 3.27 -15.49
N GLU A 152 -5.81 4.55 -15.46
CA GLU A 152 -6.61 5.62 -14.88
C GLU A 152 -7.93 5.76 -15.65
N LYS A 153 -7.83 5.88 -16.98
CA LYS A 153 -8.99 5.95 -17.86
C LYS A 153 -9.85 4.69 -17.80
N LEU A 154 -9.23 3.50 -17.78
CA LEU A 154 -9.96 2.23 -17.67
C LEU A 154 -10.79 2.15 -16.38
N VAL A 155 -10.22 2.63 -15.27
CA VAL A 155 -10.89 2.71 -13.96
C VAL A 155 -12.02 3.72 -14.01
N GLU A 156 -11.77 4.94 -14.50
CA GLU A 156 -12.77 6.00 -14.63
C GLU A 156 -13.97 5.55 -15.47
N ASP A 157 -13.70 5.03 -16.68
CA ASP A 157 -14.73 4.53 -17.60
C ASP A 157 -15.53 3.36 -16.99
N THR A 158 -14.91 2.56 -16.12
CA THR A 158 -15.57 1.41 -15.49
C THR A 158 -16.42 1.82 -14.29
N ILE A 159 -15.89 2.69 -13.44
CA ILE A 159 -16.61 3.25 -12.30
C ILE A 159 -17.84 4.02 -12.78
N ALA A 160 -17.74 4.79 -13.86
CA ALA A 160 -18.85 5.55 -14.42
C ALA A 160 -20.06 4.68 -14.86
N LYS A 161 -19.92 3.35 -14.91
CA LYS A 161 -21.00 2.41 -15.27
C LYS A 161 -21.97 2.12 -14.11
N TYR A 162 -21.58 2.39 -12.86
CA TYR A 162 -22.29 1.92 -11.68
C TYR A 162 -22.49 3.02 -10.64
N ASP A 163 -23.48 2.83 -9.76
CA ASP A 163 -23.73 3.68 -8.60
C ASP A 163 -23.07 3.11 -7.34
N TYR A 164 -22.49 3.98 -6.51
CA TYR A 164 -21.70 3.62 -5.33
C TYR A 164 -22.14 4.34 -4.05
N THR A 165 -23.42 4.72 -3.96
CA THR A 165 -23.97 5.54 -2.86
C THR A 165 -23.68 4.94 -1.48
N LEU A 166 -23.78 3.61 -1.34
CA LEU A 166 -23.50 2.94 -0.06
C LEU A 166 -22.03 3.03 0.32
N LEU A 167 -21.14 2.88 -0.65
CA LEU A 167 -19.70 3.01 -0.44
C LEU A 167 -19.32 4.45 -0.10
N GLU A 168 -19.89 5.44 -0.79
CA GLU A 168 -19.71 6.86 -0.47
C GLU A 168 -20.11 7.17 0.98
N LYS A 169 -21.24 6.63 1.44
CA LYS A 169 -21.70 6.78 2.82
C LYS A 169 -20.78 6.10 3.83
N TYR A 170 -20.25 4.93 3.50
CA TYR A 170 -19.26 4.25 4.32
C TYR A 170 -17.95 5.06 4.43
N LEU A 171 -17.46 5.60 3.31
CA LEU A 171 -16.27 6.46 3.29
C LEU A 171 -16.50 7.74 4.12
N ALA A 172 -17.68 8.35 4.01
CA ALA A 172 -18.08 9.50 4.82
C ALA A 172 -18.16 9.15 6.32
N TYR A 173 -18.70 7.97 6.67
CA TYR A 173 -18.68 7.49 8.06
C TYR A 173 -17.26 7.41 8.62
N GLY A 174 -16.31 6.86 7.85
CA GLY A 174 -14.90 6.79 8.23
C GLY A 174 -14.24 8.15 8.43
N GLN A 175 -14.77 9.24 7.84
CA GLN A 175 -14.28 10.59 8.06
C GLN A 175 -14.61 11.13 9.46
N THR A 176 -15.67 10.63 10.11
CA THR A 176 -16.11 11.04 11.45
C THR A 176 -14.97 11.01 12.47
N TYR A 177 -14.23 9.90 12.53
CA TYR A 177 -13.14 9.67 13.49
C TYR A 177 -11.81 10.33 13.11
N SER A 178 -11.83 11.15 12.07
CA SER A 178 -10.65 11.82 11.53
C SER A 178 -10.84 13.32 11.37
N THR A 179 -12.00 13.84 11.80
CA THR A 179 -12.25 15.26 11.93
C THR A 179 -12.56 15.56 13.39
N GLY A 180 -11.96 16.59 13.95
CA GLY A 180 -12.06 16.92 15.37
C GLY A 180 -11.11 16.10 16.24
N ILE A 181 -11.35 16.17 17.55
CA ILE A 181 -10.51 15.56 18.57
C ILE A 181 -11.17 14.26 19.03
N TRP A 182 -10.41 13.17 19.01
CA TRP A 182 -10.87 11.84 19.40
C TRP A 182 -9.88 11.19 20.35
N ASP A 183 -10.38 10.71 21.47
CA ASP A 183 -9.65 9.84 22.38
C ASP A 183 -9.82 8.40 21.91
N MET A 184 -8.71 7.67 21.83
CA MET A 184 -8.62 6.30 21.37
C MET A 184 -8.10 5.42 22.50
N GLU A 185 -8.78 4.32 22.73
CA GLU A 185 -8.32 3.23 23.58
C GLU A 185 -8.35 1.95 22.76
N ALA A 186 -7.33 1.11 22.89
CA ALA A 186 -7.29 -0.21 22.28
C ALA A 186 -6.51 -1.19 23.15
N ALA A 187 -6.91 -2.45 23.12
CA ALA A 187 -6.15 -3.56 23.67
C ALA A 187 -6.01 -4.61 22.56
N PHE A 188 -4.88 -5.30 22.51
CA PHE A 188 -4.68 -6.41 21.61
C PHE A 188 -3.96 -7.56 22.28
N ASP A 189 -4.27 -8.75 21.78
CA ASP A 189 -3.59 -10.00 22.09
C ASP A 189 -3.14 -10.59 20.75
N ALA A 190 -1.91 -11.08 20.68
CA ALA A 190 -1.37 -11.68 19.47
C ALA A 190 -0.52 -12.91 19.79
N GLU A 191 -0.55 -13.88 18.88
CA GLU A 191 0.26 -15.08 18.93
C GLU A 191 0.98 -15.23 17.59
N LEU A 192 2.27 -15.59 17.64
CA LEU A 192 3.09 -15.89 16.47
C LEU A 192 3.82 -17.22 16.69
N ALA A 193 3.59 -18.21 15.83
CA ALA A 193 4.35 -19.46 15.81
C ALA A 193 5.08 -19.64 14.49
N LEU A 194 6.33 -20.10 14.56
CA LEU A 194 7.22 -20.34 13.41
C LEU A 194 7.61 -21.83 13.29
N GLY A 195 6.62 -22.73 13.30
CA GLY A 195 6.84 -24.18 13.29
C GLY A 195 7.50 -24.72 14.57
N VAL A 196 7.54 -23.88 15.60
CA VAL A 196 8.05 -24.12 16.96
C VAL A 196 7.03 -23.57 17.96
N ALA A 197 7.34 -23.59 19.26
CA ALA A 197 6.47 -23.01 20.28
C ALA A 197 6.15 -21.52 20.00
N PRO A 198 4.93 -21.06 20.32
CA PRO A 198 4.48 -19.72 20.00
C PRO A 198 5.19 -18.64 20.83
N ILE A 199 5.18 -17.42 20.31
CA ILE A 199 5.43 -16.17 21.02
C ILE A 199 4.07 -15.53 21.26
N THR A 200 3.77 -15.16 22.50
CA THR A 200 2.57 -14.37 22.81
C THR A 200 2.95 -12.93 23.06
N MET A 201 2.06 -12.02 22.67
CA MET A 201 2.20 -10.59 22.82
C MET A 201 0.85 -10.03 23.25
N ASP A 202 0.84 -9.15 24.23
CA ASP A 202 -0.35 -8.36 24.58
C ASP A 202 0.02 -6.90 24.69
N GLY A 203 -0.95 -6.02 24.51
CA GLY A 203 -0.72 -4.62 24.74
C GLY A 203 -1.96 -3.78 24.83
N GLU A 204 -1.77 -2.61 25.45
CA GLU A 204 -2.79 -1.58 25.58
C GLU A 204 -2.26 -0.31 24.93
N LEU A 205 -3.13 0.40 24.24
CA LEU A 205 -2.87 1.69 23.64
C LEU A 205 -3.93 2.67 24.12
N THR A 206 -3.49 3.85 24.55
CA THR A 206 -4.37 4.98 24.85
C THR A 206 -3.81 6.22 24.17
N GLY A 207 -4.65 7.15 23.74
CA GLY A 207 -4.16 8.38 23.14
C GLY A 207 -5.25 9.28 22.63
N THR A 208 -4.82 10.40 22.09
CA THR A 208 -5.69 11.41 21.47
C THR A 208 -5.18 11.70 20.07
N VAL A 209 -6.10 11.79 19.12
CA VAL A 209 -5.84 12.23 17.75
C VAL A 209 -6.66 13.48 17.45
N ALA A 210 -6.10 14.40 16.66
CA ALA A 210 -6.81 15.56 16.18
C ALA A 210 -6.71 15.67 14.65
N ASP A 211 -7.87 15.79 14.01
CA ASP A 211 -8.04 15.97 12.56
C ASP A 211 -7.29 14.93 11.70
N GLY A 212 -7.02 13.74 12.26
CA GLY A 212 -6.28 12.65 11.61
C GLY A 212 -4.78 12.92 11.38
N MET A 213 -4.29 14.11 11.74
CA MET A 213 -2.93 14.57 11.43
C MET A 213 -2.04 14.72 12.66
N GLN A 214 -2.63 14.98 13.82
CA GLN A 214 -1.90 15.15 15.07
C GLN A 214 -2.23 14.00 16.03
N MET A 215 -1.23 13.54 16.77
CA MET A 215 -1.40 12.45 17.72
C MET A 215 -0.50 12.59 18.95
N ASP A 216 -1.02 12.10 20.08
CA ASP A 216 -0.32 11.84 21.33
C ASP A 216 -0.86 10.53 21.87
N ALA A 217 -0.04 9.48 21.92
CA ALA A 217 -0.46 8.14 22.30
C ALA A 217 0.60 7.47 23.16
N ALA A 218 0.15 6.65 24.11
CA ALA A 218 0.96 5.77 24.93
C ALA A 218 0.54 4.33 24.66
N MET A 219 1.53 3.46 24.50
CA MET A 219 1.38 2.03 24.29
C MET A 219 2.19 1.27 25.32
N ALA A 220 1.60 0.24 25.91
CA ALA A 220 2.31 -0.78 26.68
C ALA A 220 2.26 -2.08 25.89
N LEU A 221 3.41 -2.70 25.67
CA LEU A 221 3.55 -3.97 24.96
C LEU A 221 4.26 -4.98 25.86
N ARG A 222 3.65 -6.13 26.12
CA ARG A 222 4.30 -7.29 26.73
C ARG A 222 4.57 -8.35 25.68
N MET A 223 5.64 -9.11 25.91
CA MET A 223 6.03 -10.20 25.02
C MET A 223 6.58 -11.35 25.84
N ASP A 224 5.94 -12.52 25.72
CA ASP A 224 6.41 -13.76 26.35
C ASP A 224 7.09 -14.64 25.29
N LEU A 225 8.39 -14.83 25.49
CA LEU A 225 9.26 -15.67 24.66
C LEU A 225 9.67 -16.97 25.36
N GLN A 226 9.21 -17.21 26.58
CA GLN A 226 9.74 -18.29 27.43
C GLN A 226 9.51 -19.67 26.82
N GLU A 227 8.33 -19.90 26.24
CA GLU A 227 7.99 -21.18 25.62
C GLU A 227 8.85 -21.45 24.37
N LEU A 228 8.98 -20.44 23.50
CA LEU A 228 9.87 -20.49 22.34
C LEU A 228 11.31 -20.82 22.75
N LEU A 229 11.85 -20.07 23.71
CA LEU A 229 13.24 -20.19 24.12
C LEU A 229 13.50 -21.51 24.86
N GLY A 230 12.54 -21.99 25.64
CA GLY A 230 12.54 -23.35 26.19
C GLY A 230 12.67 -24.40 25.09
N SER A 231 11.84 -24.31 24.05
CA SER A 231 11.86 -25.26 22.93
C SER A 231 13.18 -25.29 22.16
N LEU A 232 13.87 -24.15 22.03
CA LEU A 232 15.17 -24.04 21.35
C LEU A 232 16.34 -24.57 22.20
N THR A 233 16.24 -24.49 23.52
CA THR A 233 17.32 -24.88 24.45
C THR A 233 17.26 -26.35 24.88
N GLU A 234 16.11 -27.01 24.76
CA GLU A 234 15.91 -28.44 25.07
C GLU A 234 16.81 -29.41 24.27
N GLY A 235 17.50 -28.96 23.22
CA GLY A 235 18.49 -29.74 22.46
C GLY A 235 19.95 -29.26 22.56
N ALA A 236 20.21 -28.07 23.13
CA ALA A 236 21.51 -27.40 23.05
C ALA A 236 22.42 -27.61 24.28
N GLY A 237 21.92 -28.23 25.35
CA GLY A 237 22.71 -28.58 26.53
C GLY A 237 23.23 -27.41 27.37
N GLY A 238 22.76 -26.18 27.10
CA GLY A 238 23.01 -24.99 27.91
C GLY A 238 21.69 -24.27 28.18
N GLY A 239 21.37 -24.05 29.45
CA GLY A 239 20.28 -23.17 29.85
C GLY A 239 20.68 -21.70 29.70
N MET A 240 19.71 -20.80 29.80
CA MET A 240 19.96 -19.35 29.82
C MET A 240 20.73 -18.93 31.05
N SER A 241 21.48 -17.83 30.94
CA SER A 241 22.07 -17.21 32.12
C SER A 241 20.97 -16.57 32.97
N ASP A 242 21.20 -16.44 34.28
CA ASP A 242 20.24 -15.78 35.18
C ASP A 242 19.93 -14.34 34.72
N THR A 243 20.88 -13.67 34.06
CA THR A 243 20.70 -12.34 33.48
C THR A 243 19.79 -12.36 32.26
N ASP A 244 19.96 -13.32 31.36
CA ASP A 244 19.09 -13.46 30.19
C ASP A 244 17.67 -13.83 30.61
N THR A 245 17.52 -14.72 31.60
CA THR A 245 16.21 -15.07 32.17
C THR A 245 15.51 -13.86 32.79
N ALA A 246 16.22 -13.05 33.59
CA ALA A 246 15.64 -11.85 34.19
C ALA A 246 15.19 -10.80 33.16
N LEU A 247 15.93 -10.66 32.05
CA LEU A 247 15.53 -9.76 30.96
C LEU A 247 14.28 -10.24 30.22
N LEU A 248 14.13 -11.56 30.05
CA LEU A 248 12.94 -12.15 29.43
C LEU A 248 11.72 -12.06 30.35
N ASP A 249 11.92 -12.27 31.66
CA ASP A 249 10.87 -12.05 32.67
C ASP A 249 10.42 -10.58 32.65
N SER A 250 11.34 -9.61 32.53
CA SER A 250 10.99 -8.19 32.39
C SER A 250 10.14 -7.91 31.14
N LEU A 251 10.46 -8.51 29.98
CA LEU A 251 9.64 -8.36 28.77
C LEU A 251 8.24 -8.97 28.91
N ALA A 252 8.13 -10.10 29.61
CA ALA A 252 6.86 -10.79 29.81
C ALA A 252 5.99 -10.10 30.87
N ASP A 253 6.56 -9.64 31.99
CA ASP A 253 5.82 -9.10 33.13
C ASP A 253 5.64 -7.57 33.05
N GLU A 254 6.73 -6.84 32.77
CA GLU A 254 6.77 -5.37 32.79
C GLU A 254 6.52 -4.77 31.40
N GLY A 255 7.05 -5.42 30.36
CA GLY A 255 6.89 -5.00 28.97
C GLY A 255 7.70 -3.77 28.59
N ILE A 256 7.41 -3.25 27.40
CA ILE A 256 7.98 -2.03 26.82
C ILE A 256 6.88 -0.97 26.79
N ALA A 257 7.14 0.16 27.42
CA ALA A 257 6.31 1.34 27.28
C ALA A 257 6.80 2.18 26.08
N MET A 258 5.88 2.67 25.27
CA MET A 258 6.17 3.55 24.14
C MET A 258 5.23 4.74 24.17
N ASP A 259 5.77 5.95 24.15
CA ASP A 259 4.97 7.14 23.83
C ASP A 259 5.25 7.57 22.39
N ILE A 260 4.21 7.99 21.69
CA ILE A 260 4.24 8.48 20.31
C ILE A 260 3.59 9.86 20.30
N ARG A 261 4.31 10.87 19.83
CA ARG A 261 3.80 12.21 19.61
C ARG A 261 4.10 12.65 18.20
N GLY A 262 3.19 13.35 17.56
CA GLY A 262 3.44 13.72 16.18
C GLY A 262 2.48 14.72 15.57
N ASP A 263 2.99 15.40 14.56
CA ASP A 263 2.26 16.28 13.67
C ASP A 263 2.66 15.93 12.24
N LEU A 264 1.79 15.18 11.57
CA LEU A 264 2.00 14.73 10.21
C LEU A 264 2.00 15.89 9.22
N GLU A 265 1.24 16.96 9.45
CA GLU A 265 1.31 18.16 8.58
C GLU A 265 2.71 18.77 8.56
N ARG A 266 3.41 18.70 9.71
CA ARG A 266 4.80 19.14 9.84
C ARG A 266 5.82 18.07 9.49
N GLY A 267 5.39 16.85 9.17
CA GLY A 267 6.28 15.72 8.88
C GLY A 267 7.02 15.17 10.09
N GLN A 268 6.67 15.56 11.32
CA GLN A 268 7.49 15.27 12.49
C GLN A 268 6.82 14.22 13.40
N LEU A 269 7.57 13.17 13.72
CA LEU A 269 7.22 12.18 14.73
C LEU A 269 8.26 12.16 15.84
N TYR A 270 7.79 11.84 17.05
CA TYR A 270 8.58 11.65 18.24
C TYR A 270 8.19 10.35 18.93
N PHE A 271 9.18 9.61 19.41
CA PHE A 271 9.00 8.36 20.11
C PHE A 271 9.78 8.38 21.41
N ARG A 272 9.21 7.86 22.50
CA ARG A 272 9.93 7.59 23.74
C ARG A 272 9.73 6.12 24.06
N PHE A 273 10.80 5.45 24.48
CA PHE A 273 10.74 4.07 24.92
C PHE A 273 11.09 4.00 26.40
N GLY A 274 10.36 3.19 27.16
CA GLY A 274 10.57 2.95 28.58
C GLY A 274 10.41 1.47 28.91
N GLY A 275 10.72 1.14 30.16
CA GLY A 275 10.80 -0.23 30.67
C GLY A 275 12.24 -0.66 30.92
N ASP A 276 12.43 -1.58 31.87
CA ASP A 276 13.76 -2.04 32.29
C ASP A 276 14.53 -2.71 31.14
N PHE A 277 13.81 -3.37 30.22
CA PHE A 277 14.42 -3.93 29.02
C PHE A 277 15.15 -2.85 28.19
N MET A 278 14.55 -1.68 28.00
CA MET A 278 15.15 -0.61 27.18
C MET A 278 16.41 -0.04 27.82
N THR A 279 16.40 0.16 29.13
CA THR A 279 17.53 0.73 29.89
C THR A 279 18.64 -0.30 30.08
N THR A 280 18.30 -1.52 30.48
CA THR A 280 19.26 -2.56 30.86
C THR A 280 19.82 -3.32 29.65
N ALA A 281 18.98 -3.66 28.66
CA ALA A 281 19.44 -4.40 27.48
C ALA A 281 19.97 -3.49 26.37
N LEU A 282 19.31 -2.36 26.11
CA LEU A 282 19.65 -1.48 24.98
C LEU A 282 20.38 -0.19 25.40
N GLY A 283 20.50 0.10 26.70
CA GLY A 283 21.19 1.29 27.19
C GLY A 283 20.47 2.59 26.83
N VAL A 284 19.17 2.53 26.50
CA VAL A 284 18.35 3.68 26.14
C VAL A 284 17.79 4.30 27.42
N ASP A 285 18.08 5.58 27.64
CA ASP A 285 17.54 6.32 28.78
C ASP A 285 16.02 6.53 28.62
N GLU A 286 15.25 6.21 29.65
CA GLU A 286 13.78 6.21 29.64
C GLU A 286 13.16 7.59 29.37
N ASN A 287 13.91 8.68 29.54
CA ASN A 287 13.46 10.05 29.31
C ASN A 287 13.90 10.60 27.96
N THR A 288 14.63 9.81 27.17
CA THR A 288 15.10 10.22 25.84
C THR A 288 14.01 10.04 24.81
N TRP A 289 13.69 11.14 24.15
CA TRP A 289 12.82 11.16 22.98
C TRP A 289 13.65 11.03 21.71
N PHE A 290 13.10 10.34 20.73
CA PHE A 290 13.68 10.14 19.41
C PHE A 290 12.82 10.88 18.40
N SER A 291 13.43 11.75 17.60
CA SER A 291 12.73 12.47 16.53
C SER A 291 12.97 11.81 15.18
N MET A 292 11.93 11.83 14.34
CA MET A 292 11.97 11.38 12.95
C MET A 292 11.24 12.38 12.05
N ASP A 293 11.98 12.96 11.10
CA ASP A 293 11.41 13.78 10.02
C ASP A 293 11.00 12.86 8.85
N MET A 294 9.71 12.60 8.78
CA MET A 294 9.09 11.76 7.76
C MET A 294 9.15 12.41 6.37
N ALA A 295 9.02 13.73 6.29
CA ALA A 295 9.05 14.44 5.02
C ALA A 295 10.44 14.36 4.40
N ALA A 296 11.48 14.63 5.18
CA ALA A 296 12.88 14.50 4.75
C ALA A 296 13.24 13.06 4.40
N MET A 297 12.74 12.07 5.15
CA MET A 297 12.96 10.66 4.85
C MET A 297 12.32 10.25 3.52
N TYR A 298 11.08 10.67 3.26
CA TYR A 298 10.38 10.40 2.00
C TYR A 298 11.12 11.06 0.82
N GLU A 299 11.52 12.32 0.98
CA GLU A 299 12.31 13.03 -0.02
C GLU A 299 13.64 12.31 -0.32
N ALA A 300 14.36 11.85 0.72
CA ALA A 300 15.61 11.10 0.56
C ALA A 300 15.42 9.74 -0.15
N MET A 301 14.25 9.13 -0.02
CA MET A 301 13.87 7.91 -0.73
C MET A 301 13.29 8.18 -2.13
N GLY A 302 13.20 9.46 -2.55
CA GLY A 302 12.57 9.85 -3.81
C GLY A 302 11.06 9.63 -3.85
N MET A 303 10.41 9.56 -2.69
CA MET A 303 8.97 9.38 -2.54
C MET A 303 8.28 10.71 -2.23
N ASP A 304 7.06 10.89 -2.72
CA ASP A 304 6.26 12.08 -2.42
C ASP A 304 5.54 11.92 -1.07
N TYR A 305 5.82 12.84 -0.14
CA TYR A 305 5.16 12.89 1.16
C TYR A 305 3.72 13.43 1.07
N SER A 306 3.41 14.24 0.04
CA SER A 306 2.09 14.88 -0.10
C SER A 306 0.97 13.86 -0.32
N GLY A 307 1.25 12.76 -1.03
CA GLY A 307 0.35 11.62 -1.15
C GLY A 307 0.03 10.95 0.21
N LEU A 308 0.96 10.91 1.15
CA LEU A 308 0.69 10.40 2.50
C LEU A 308 -0.21 11.37 3.27
N LEU A 309 0.02 12.68 3.11
CA LEU A 309 -0.81 13.72 3.72
C LEU A 309 -2.24 13.70 3.19
N SER A 310 -2.47 13.55 1.89
CA SER A 310 -3.84 13.44 1.34
C SER A 310 -4.56 12.21 1.89
N MET A 311 -3.85 11.09 2.06
CA MET A 311 -4.39 9.89 2.72
C MET A 311 -4.70 10.11 4.20
N ALA A 312 -3.86 10.88 4.91
CA ALA A 312 -4.03 11.24 6.32
C ALA A 312 -5.07 12.36 6.53
N ALA A 313 -5.34 13.19 5.52
CA ALA A 313 -6.36 14.23 5.51
C ALA A 313 -7.76 13.71 5.18
N GLY A 314 -7.87 12.68 4.32
CA GLY A 314 -9.11 11.92 4.11
C GLY A 314 -9.76 12.17 2.77
N ASP A 315 -9.01 12.75 1.86
CA ASP A 315 -9.43 13.11 0.50
C ASP A 315 -9.49 11.91 -0.46
N VAL A 316 -9.51 10.68 0.07
CA VAL A 316 -9.56 9.47 -0.76
C VAL A 316 -11.01 9.09 -1.04
N ASP A 317 -11.40 9.26 -2.31
CA ASP A 317 -12.67 8.74 -2.83
C ASP A 317 -12.56 7.26 -3.23
N TYR A 318 -13.68 6.68 -3.66
CA TYR A 318 -13.73 5.28 -4.11
C TYR A 318 -12.91 5.03 -5.39
N SER A 319 -12.64 6.07 -6.19
CA SER A 319 -11.83 5.94 -7.41
C SER A 319 -10.36 5.74 -7.08
N GLY A 320 -9.82 6.50 -6.11
CA GLY A 320 -8.48 6.32 -5.57
C GLY A 320 -8.28 4.96 -4.91
N LEU A 321 -9.35 4.40 -4.34
CA LEU A 321 -9.31 3.06 -3.77
C LEU A 321 -9.27 1.99 -4.86
N LEU A 322 -10.15 2.06 -5.87
CA LEU A 322 -10.16 1.09 -6.97
C LEU A 322 -8.86 1.14 -7.79
N SER A 323 -8.28 2.33 -7.97
CA SER A 323 -6.99 2.49 -8.65
C SER A 323 -5.82 1.89 -7.86
N THR A 324 -5.80 2.06 -6.54
CA THR A 324 -4.80 1.41 -5.67
C THR A 324 -4.87 -0.11 -5.79
N LEU A 325 -6.07 -0.67 -5.82
CA LEU A 325 -6.28 -2.11 -5.98
C LEU A 325 -5.86 -2.61 -7.35
N LEU A 326 -6.16 -1.85 -8.40
CA LEU A 326 -5.68 -2.15 -9.73
C LEU A 326 -4.15 -2.17 -9.78
N ALA A 327 -3.48 -1.19 -9.16
CA ALA A 327 -2.03 -1.15 -9.10
C ALA A 327 -1.41 -2.38 -8.41
N LEU A 328 -2.10 -2.99 -7.44
CA LEU A 328 -1.67 -4.22 -6.79
C LEU A 328 -1.92 -5.49 -7.63
N ALA A 329 -2.91 -5.43 -8.52
CA ALA A 329 -3.37 -6.57 -9.33
C ALA A 329 -2.71 -6.67 -10.71
N VAL A 330 -2.20 -5.55 -11.22
CA VAL A 330 -1.59 -5.50 -12.54
C VAL A 330 -0.27 -6.27 -12.53
N THR A 331 -0.23 -7.34 -13.30
CA THR A 331 1.02 -7.93 -13.78
C THR A 331 1.43 -7.29 -15.11
N GLU A 332 2.72 -7.31 -15.44
CA GLU A 332 3.17 -6.80 -16.74
C GLU A 332 2.45 -7.57 -17.87
N PRO A 333 1.73 -6.89 -18.79
CA PRO A 333 0.98 -7.57 -19.83
C PRO A 333 1.92 -8.20 -20.85
N THR A 334 1.63 -9.45 -21.25
CA THR A 334 2.52 -10.25 -22.12
C THR A 334 1.83 -10.82 -23.37
N ASP A 335 0.50 -10.75 -23.46
CA ASP A 335 -0.30 -11.24 -24.60
C ASP A 335 -1.12 -10.07 -25.16
N LYS A 336 -0.84 -9.66 -26.40
CA LYS A 336 -1.50 -8.49 -27.01
C LYS A 336 -2.99 -8.72 -27.28
N ASP A 337 -3.44 -9.96 -27.37
CA ASP A 337 -4.81 -10.32 -27.75
C ASP A 337 -5.73 -10.38 -26.54
N THR A 338 -5.19 -10.74 -25.36
CA THR A 338 -6.01 -10.88 -24.13
C THR A 338 -5.72 -9.84 -23.06
N ALA A 339 -4.52 -9.23 -23.01
CA ALA A 339 -4.11 -8.39 -21.88
C ALA A 339 -5.12 -7.29 -21.51
N TYR A 340 -5.61 -6.55 -22.50
CA TYR A 340 -6.59 -5.48 -22.23
C TYR A 340 -7.94 -6.04 -21.78
N SER A 341 -8.44 -7.10 -22.41
CA SER A 341 -9.73 -7.69 -22.05
C SER A 341 -9.69 -8.35 -20.68
N ASP A 342 -8.59 -9.00 -20.34
CA ASP A 342 -8.40 -9.66 -19.05
C ASP A 342 -8.34 -8.62 -17.93
N LEU A 343 -7.57 -7.55 -18.13
CA LEU A 343 -7.49 -6.45 -17.17
C LEU A 343 -8.83 -5.72 -17.05
N SER A 344 -9.49 -5.41 -18.17
CA SER A 344 -10.80 -4.77 -18.17
C SER A 344 -11.84 -5.62 -17.45
N ALA A 345 -11.83 -6.95 -17.63
CA ALA A 345 -12.73 -7.86 -16.93
C ALA A 345 -12.45 -7.90 -15.43
N ALA A 346 -11.17 -7.87 -15.01
CA ALA A 346 -10.79 -7.81 -13.60
C ALA A 346 -11.24 -6.50 -12.94
N VAL A 347 -11.03 -5.35 -13.59
CA VAL A 347 -11.50 -4.03 -13.10
C VAL A 347 -13.02 -3.99 -13.02
N ASP A 348 -13.71 -4.50 -14.03
CA ASP A 348 -15.17 -4.55 -14.06
C ASP A 348 -15.71 -5.47 -12.95
N LEU A 349 -15.11 -6.65 -12.74
CA LEU A 349 -15.49 -7.52 -11.62
C LEU A 349 -15.31 -6.83 -10.26
N ALA A 350 -14.19 -6.16 -10.05
CA ALA A 350 -13.94 -5.39 -8.83
C ALA A 350 -14.99 -4.28 -8.65
N ALA A 351 -15.28 -3.51 -9.70
CA ALA A 351 -16.28 -2.46 -9.71
C ALA A 351 -17.70 -3.01 -9.42
N GLN A 352 -18.02 -4.19 -9.92
CA GLN A 352 -19.30 -4.86 -9.71
C GLN A 352 -19.50 -5.41 -8.29
N LEU A 353 -18.43 -5.62 -7.53
CA LEU A 353 -18.56 -6.03 -6.12
C LEU A 353 -18.96 -4.87 -5.22
N LEU A 354 -18.67 -3.64 -5.63
CA LEU A 354 -18.83 -2.46 -4.78
C LEU A 354 -20.07 -1.63 -5.10
N ARG A 355 -20.73 -1.90 -6.22
CA ARG A 355 -21.93 -1.17 -6.68
C ARG A 355 -23.14 -1.43 -5.79
N ASP A 356 -24.06 -0.46 -5.75
CA ASP A 356 -25.18 -0.43 -4.81
C ASP A 356 -26.13 -1.65 -4.90
N ASP A 357 -26.35 -2.21 -6.09
CA ASP A 357 -27.24 -3.37 -6.30
C ASP A 357 -26.61 -4.73 -5.91
N ALA A 358 -25.30 -4.75 -5.61
CA ALA A 358 -24.64 -5.94 -5.04
C ALA A 358 -25.01 -6.15 -3.55
N TRP A 359 -25.58 -5.13 -2.90
CA TRP A 359 -25.93 -5.15 -1.49
C TRP A 359 -27.36 -5.63 -1.27
N THR A 360 -27.53 -6.60 -0.39
CA THR A 360 -28.85 -7.10 0.04
C THR A 360 -29.32 -6.36 1.28
N ALA A 361 -30.56 -5.87 1.28
CA ALA A 361 -31.15 -5.23 2.45
C ALA A 361 -31.72 -6.25 3.44
N SER A 362 -31.37 -6.11 4.72
CA SER A 362 -31.93 -6.88 5.84
C SER A 362 -32.21 -5.97 7.02
N GLY A 363 -33.47 -5.50 7.14
CA GLY A 363 -33.80 -4.48 8.14
C GLY A 363 -33.02 -3.18 7.90
N ASN A 364 -32.25 -2.76 8.89
CA ASN A 364 -31.37 -1.59 8.78
C ASN A 364 -30.03 -1.90 8.09
N ASP A 365 -29.73 -3.17 7.84
CA ASP A 365 -28.44 -3.58 7.31
C ASP A 365 -28.44 -3.62 5.77
N ARG A 366 -27.27 -3.36 5.19
CA ARG A 366 -26.91 -3.62 3.81
C ARG A 366 -25.75 -4.60 3.83
N ILE A 367 -25.97 -5.77 3.24
CA ILE A 367 -25.06 -6.90 3.32
C ILE A 367 -24.56 -7.21 1.91
N LEU A 368 -23.26 -7.02 1.70
CA LEU A 368 -22.52 -7.51 0.55
C LEU A 368 -21.95 -8.89 0.93
N HIS A 369 -22.25 -9.92 0.14
CA HIS A 369 -21.65 -11.25 0.30
C HIS A 369 -21.03 -11.69 -1.01
N TYR A 370 -19.80 -12.18 -0.95
CA TYR A 370 -19.06 -12.72 -2.08
C TYR A 370 -18.41 -14.03 -1.69
N SER A 371 -18.52 -15.03 -2.56
CA SER A 371 -17.78 -16.28 -2.39
C SER A 371 -17.23 -16.79 -3.72
N LEU A 372 -16.04 -17.35 -3.66
CA LEU A 372 -15.30 -17.93 -4.78
C LEU A 372 -14.66 -19.23 -4.33
N GLU A 373 -14.75 -20.26 -5.17
CA GLU A 373 -13.93 -21.47 -5.05
C GLU A 373 -13.42 -21.85 -6.44
N GLN A 374 -12.11 -21.71 -6.67
CA GLN A 374 -11.50 -22.03 -7.95
C GLN A 374 -10.01 -22.39 -7.79
N GLY A 375 -9.55 -23.44 -8.49
CA GLY A 375 -8.12 -23.70 -8.67
C GLY A 375 -7.33 -24.02 -7.39
N GLY A 376 -7.99 -24.48 -6.32
CA GLY A 376 -7.35 -24.69 -5.01
C GLY A 376 -7.33 -23.45 -4.13
N ALA A 377 -7.90 -22.34 -4.59
CA ALA A 377 -8.21 -21.17 -3.79
C ALA A 377 -9.70 -21.10 -3.46
N ALA A 378 -10.02 -20.65 -2.26
CA ALA A 378 -11.35 -20.30 -1.82
C ALA A 378 -11.34 -18.94 -1.13
N ALA A 379 -12.38 -18.15 -1.34
CA ALA A 379 -12.59 -16.90 -0.62
C ALA A 379 -14.06 -16.79 -0.26
N ASP A 380 -14.35 -16.39 0.97
CA ASP A 380 -15.68 -16.02 1.44
C ASP A 380 -15.58 -14.67 2.15
N LEU A 381 -16.44 -13.74 1.78
CA LEU A 381 -16.47 -12.42 2.36
C LEU A 381 -17.90 -11.98 2.60
N THR A 382 -18.12 -11.42 3.79
CA THR A 382 -19.32 -10.69 4.15
C THR A 382 -18.93 -9.29 4.60
N PHE A 383 -19.58 -8.27 4.05
CA PHE A 383 -19.48 -6.90 4.50
C PHE A 383 -20.86 -6.33 4.77
N THR A 384 -21.10 -5.94 6.01
CA THR A 384 -22.37 -5.42 6.50
C THR A 384 -22.20 -3.96 6.88
N LEU A 385 -23.05 -3.10 6.34
CA LEU A 385 -23.23 -1.72 6.78
C LEU A 385 -24.57 -1.61 7.51
N THR A 386 -24.57 -1.08 8.72
CA THR A 386 -25.80 -0.78 9.47
C THR A 386 -26.13 0.69 9.31
N LEU A 387 -27.38 0.98 8.93
CA LEU A 387 -27.86 2.33 8.68
C LEU A 387 -28.79 2.83 9.80
N ASP A 388 -28.69 4.11 10.13
CA ASP A 388 -29.76 4.87 10.79
C ASP A 388 -30.31 5.92 9.81
N GLY A 389 -31.53 5.68 9.32
CA GLY A 389 -32.07 6.45 8.20
C GLY A 389 -31.25 6.24 6.93
N GLU A 390 -30.53 7.27 6.50
CA GLU A 390 -29.68 7.25 5.31
C GLU A 390 -28.18 7.14 5.64
N ASP A 391 -27.79 7.32 6.90
CA ASP A 391 -26.40 7.41 7.34
C ASP A 391 -25.90 6.05 7.80
N VAL A 392 -24.67 5.70 7.42
CA VAL A 392 -23.97 4.53 7.97
C VAL A 392 -23.54 4.87 9.39
N THR A 393 -23.89 4.01 10.36
CA THR A 393 -23.56 4.21 11.77
C THR A 393 -22.66 3.11 12.33
N ALA A 394 -22.66 1.94 11.71
CA ALA A 394 -21.82 0.81 12.09
C ALA A 394 -21.48 -0.04 10.86
N TYR A 395 -20.42 -0.83 10.98
CA TYR A 395 -20.07 -1.83 9.98
C TYR A 395 -19.51 -3.11 10.62
N ASP A 396 -19.62 -4.21 9.89
CA ASP A 396 -19.02 -5.50 10.22
C ASP A 396 -18.49 -6.12 8.92
N LEU A 397 -17.21 -6.44 8.88
CA LEU A 397 -16.55 -7.13 7.80
C LEU A 397 -16.03 -8.47 8.34
N ALA A 398 -16.31 -9.55 7.63
CA ALA A 398 -15.65 -10.82 7.81
C ALA A 398 -15.17 -11.34 6.46
N ALA A 399 -13.94 -11.85 6.40
CA ALA A 399 -13.36 -12.40 5.21
C ALA A 399 -12.46 -13.59 5.55
N GLU A 400 -12.57 -14.65 4.76
CA GLU A 400 -11.72 -15.82 4.83
C GLU A 400 -11.19 -16.11 3.42
N ILE A 401 -9.88 -16.21 3.29
CA ILE A 401 -9.20 -16.56 2.04
C ILE A 401 -8.30 -17.75 2.34
N THR A 402 -8.40 -18.79 1.52
CA THR A 402 -7.51 -19.94 1.55
C THR A 402 -6.98 -20.20 0.15
N ALA A 403 -5.73 -20.64 0.05
CA ALA A 403 -5.12 -21.04 -1.20
C ALA A 403 -4.19 -22.22 -0.95
N THR A 404 -4.24 -23.23 -1.81
CA THR A 404 -3.31 -24.36 -1.79
C THR A 404 -2.49 -24.36 -3.05
N ASP A 405 -1.17 -24.27 -2.90
CA ASP A 405 -0.24 -24.39 -4.03
C ASP A 405 -0.29 -25.84 -4.58
N PRO A 406 -0.62 -26.03 -5.87
CA PRO A 406 -0.85 -27.36 -6.42
C PRO A 406 0.44 -28.20 -6.56
N ASP A 407 1.61 -27.56 -6.63
CA ASP A 407 2.90 -28.23 -6.82
C ASP A 407 3.53 -28.67 -5.49
N SER A 408 3.52 -27.81 -4.48
CA SER A 408 4.08 -28.06 -3.16
C SER A 408 3.06 -28.62 -2.15
N GLY A 409 1.75 -28.45 -2.41
CA GLY A 409 0.67 -28.78 -1.47
C GLY A 409 0.60 -27.83 -0.27
N MET A 410 1.35 -26.72 -0.29
CA MET A 410 1.38 -25.76 0.79
C MET A 410 0.09 -24.95 0.83
N ALA A 411 -0.60 -24.98 1.97
CA ALA A 411 -1.81 -24.19 2.20
C ALA A 411 -1.46 -22.86 2.88
N VAL A 412 -2.05 -21.78 2.38
CA VAL A 412 -2.05 -20.45 3.00
C VAL A 412 -3.48 -20.11 3.36
N SER A 413 -3.69 -19.52 4.53
CA SER A 413 -4.98 -19.01 4.99
C SER A 413 -4.83 -17.60 5.54
N LEU A 414 -5.83 -16.77 5.31
CA LEU A 414 -5.99 -15.44 5.87
C LEU A 414 -7.45 -15.28 6.30
N THR A 415 -7.68 -15.01 7.57
CA THR A 415 -8.99 -14.63 8.11
C THR A 415 -8.88 -13.22 8.66
N VAL A 416 -9.83 -12.38 8.31
CA VAL A 416 -9.95 -11.02 8.80
C VAL A 416 -11.39 -10.83 9.25
N ALA A 417 -11.60 -10.36 10.48
CA ALA A 417 -12.90 -9.87 10.92
C ALA A 417 -12.70 -8.50 11.57
N GLU A 418 -13.45 -7.49 11.14
CA GLU A 418 -13.34 -6.13 11.67
C GLU A 418 -14.74 -5.55 11.83
N ALA A 419 -15.05 -4.98 12.98
CA ALA A 419 -16.33 -4.32 13.19
C ALA A 419 -16.16 -3.01 13.93
N MET A 420 -17.09 -2.09 13.65
CA MET A 420 -17.27 -0.88 14.41
C MET A 420 -18.75 -0.66 14.66
N ASP A 421 -19.13 -0.44 15.92
CA ASP A 421 -20.51 -0.13 16.28
C ASP A 421 -20.80 1.38 16.28
N ALA A 422 -22.07 1.73 16.52
CA ALA A 422 -22.54 3.11 16.52
C ALA A 422 -22.03 3.93 17.74
N ASP A 423 -21.54 3.25 18.77
CA ASP A 423 -20.96 3.87 19.97
C ASP A 423 -19.44 4.09 19.82
N GLY A 424 -18.86 3.70 18.68
CA GLY A 424 -17.44 3.86 18.38
C GLY A 424 -16.57 2.73 18.91
N ASN A 425 -17.16 1.64 19.40
CA ASN A 425 -16.40 0.46 19.81
C ASN A 425 -15.95 -0.32 18.57
N MET A 426 -14.71 -0.77 18.59
CA MET A 426 -14.05 -1.48 17.51
C MET A 426 -13.66 -2.88 17.97
N THR A 427 -13.85 -3.86 17.10
CA THR A 427 -13.21 -5.17 17.21
C THR A 427 -12.46 -5.46 15.92
N ALA A 428 -11.33 -6.14 16.03
CA ALA A 428 -10.61 -6.67 14.89
C ALA A 428 -9.98 -8.01 15.25
N ASN A 429 -10.06 -8.97 14.34
CA ASN A 429 -9.40 -10.25 14.40
C ASN A 429 -8.65 -10.44 13.08
N LEU A 430 -7.40 -10.86 13.17
CA LEU A 430 -6.57 -11.24 12.05
C LEU A 430 -5.96 -12.61 12.36
N SER A 431 -6.16 -13.57 11.47
CA SER A 431 -5.49 -14.86 11.52
C SER A 431 -4.81 -15.13 10.19
N MET A 432 -3.57 -15.59 10.22
CA MET A 432 -2.81 -15.99 9.05
C MET A 432 -2.16 -17.34 9.32
N GLY A 433 -2.21 -18.23 8.34
CA GLY A 433 -1.57 -19.54 8.38
C GLY A 433 -0.81 -19.82 7.10
N MET A 434 0.33 -20.51 7.20
CA MET A 434 1.10 -21.03 6.07
C MET A 434 1.59 -22.44 6.42
N GLY A 435 0.77 -23.44 6.08
CA GLY A 435 0.97 -24.84 6.50
C GLY A 435 1.24 -24.95 7.99
N ASP A 436 2.21 -25.79 8.36
CA ASP A 436 2.70 -25.92 9.75
C ASP A 436 3.90 -24.99 10.03
N ILE A 437 4.23 -24.06 9.10
CA ILE A 437 5.44 -23.23 9.16
C ILE A 437 5.22 -21.94 9.92
N LEU A 438 4.06 -21.30 9.70
CA LEU A 438 3.73 -20.01 10.27
C LEU A 438 2.25 -20.01 10.67
N SER A 439 1.98 -19.62 11.91
CA SER A 439 0.66 -19.15 12.31
C SER A 439 0.79 -17.83 13.03
N MET A 440 -0.13 -16.91 12.73
CA MET A 440 -0.22 -15.63 13.41
C MET A 440 -1.68 -15.36 13.70
N THR A 441 -2.02 -15.06 14.95
CA THR A 441 -3.33 -14.55 15.33
C THR A 441 -3.18 -13.23 16.04
N MET A 442 -4.13 -12.33 15.84
CA MET A 442 -4.20 -11.05 16.54
C MET A 442 -5.67 -10.73 16.76
N ASP A 443 -6.04 -10.53 18.01
CA ASP A 443 -7.33 -10.01 18.45
C ASP A 443 -7.11 -8.61 18.98
N MET A 444 -7.98 -7.68 18.60
CA MET A 444 -7.92 -6.30 19.04
C MET A 444 -9.33 -5.83 19.38
N THR A 445 -9.44 -5.12 20.49
CA THR A 445 -10.64 -4.37 20.86
C THR A 445 -10.25 -2.92 21.08
N GLY A 446 -11.18 -2.01 20.91
CA GLY A 446 -10.92 -0.60 21.20
C GLY A 446 -12.16 0.25 21.13
N ALA A 447 -11.99 1.55 21.34
CA ALA A 447 -13.06 2.52 21.26
C ALA A 447 -12.50 3.89 20.83
N TYR A 448 -13.33 4.62 20.10
CA TYR A 448 -13.14 6.04 19.84
C TYR A 448 -14.21 6.82 20.58
N THR A 449 -13.78 7.79 21.39
CA THR A 449 -14.69 8.71 22.08
C THR A 449 -14.34 10.14 21.74
N GLN A 450 -15.35 11.01 21.68
CA GLN A 450 -15.12 12.40 21.32
C GLN A 450 -14.32 13.11 22.43
N GLY A 451 -13.12 13.55 22.09
CA GLY A 451 -12.22 14.22 23.02
C GLY A 451 -12.44 15.74 23.08
N THR A 452 -11.82 16.39 24.07
CA THR A 452 -11.93 17.85 24.26
C THR A 452 -10.59 18.58 24.35
N ALA A 453 -9.49 17.84 24.53
CA ALA A 453 -8.14 18.38 24.64
C ALA A 453 -7.34 18.03 23.39
N ALA A 454 -6.65 18.99 22.80
CA ALA A 454 -5.78 18.71 21.66
C ALA A 454 -4.56 17.87 22.10
N PRO A 455 -4.05 16.97 21.24
CA PRO A 455 -2.88 16.15 21.56
C PRO A 455 -1.62 17.00 21.73
N GLU A 456 -0.71 16.58 22.63
CA GLU A 456 0.61 17.17 22.71
C GLU A 456 1.51 16.60 21.61
N THR A 457 1.83 17.41 20.60
CA THR A 457 2.60 16.95 19.43
C THR A 457 4.13 17.08 19.57
N GLN A 458 4.60 17.61 20.71
CA GLN A 458 6.02 17.81 21.00
C GLN A 458 6.43 17.06 22.27
N PRO A 459 7.71 16.69 22.40
CA PRO A 459 8.25 16.20 23.67
C PRO A 459 8.07 17.23 24.80
N PRO A 460 8.01 16.78 26.06
CA PRO A 460 7.96 17.68 27.21
C PRO A 460 9.10 18.70 27.20
N GLU A 461 8.84 19.91 27.70
CA GLU A 461 9.85 20.98 27.74
C GLU A 461 11.11 20.52 28.51
N GLY A 462 12.27 20.63 27.85
CA GLY A 462 13.56 20.25 28.44
C GLY A 462 13.90 18.75 28.34
N ALA A 463 13.06 17.94 27.70
CA ALA A 463 13.38 16.55 27.39
C ALA A 463 14.59 16.45 26.44
N ALA A 464 15.40 15.40 26.62
CA ALA A 464 16.46 15.09 25.67
C ALA A 464 15.82 14.55 24.38
N VAL A 465 16.19 15.12 23.23
CA VAL A 465 15.70 14.69 21.91
C VAL A 465 16.88 14.30 21.04
N VAL A 466 16.84 13.10 20.48
CA VAL A 466 17.86 12.53 19.59
C VAL A 466 17.27 12.31 18.21
N ASP A 467 17.94 12.81 17.18
CA ASP A 467 17.52 12.57 15.79
C ASP A 467 17.97 11.18 15.32
N LEU A 468 17.00 10.35 14.90
CA LEU A 468 17.25 8.99 14.43
C LEU A 468 18.07 8.94 13.13
N LEU A 469 17.94 9.94 12.25
CA LEU A 469 18.68 9.97 10.99
C LEU A 469 20.15 10.32 11.22
N GLU A 470 20.45 11.14 12.22
CA GLU A 470 21.84 11.46 12.59
C GLU A 470 22.56 10.24 13.22
N MET A 471 21.84 9.37 13.94
CA MET A 471 22.42 8.13 14.50
C MET A 471 22.89 7.14 13.43
N GLY A 472 22.18 7.04 12.29
CA GLY A 472 22.54 6.14 11.19
C GLY A 472 23.83 6.50 10.47
N THR A 473 24.28 7.76 10.57
CA THR A 473 25.56 8.22 10.01
C THR A 473 26.77 7.98 10.93
N ALA A 474 26.52 7.52 12.16
CA ALA A 474 27.54 7.28 13.18
C ALA A 474 27.88 5.79 13.36
N VAL A 475 27.75 4.95 12.32
CA VAL A 475 28.46 3.66 12.31
C VAL A 475 29.93 3.97 12.01
N PRO A 476 30.87 3.76 12.95
CA PRO A 476 32.28 3.94 12.64
C PRO A 476 32.64 2.94 11.55
N GLU A 477 33.27 3.41 10.47
CA GLU A 477 34.01 2.53 9.57
C GLU A 477 34.86 1.61 10.44
N ALA A 478 34.63 0.30 10.32
CA ALA A 478 35.49 -0.69 10.95
C ALA A 478 36.92 -0.39 10.50
N GLN A 479 37.75 0.09 11.42
CA GLN A 479 39.15 0.36 11.12
C GLN A 479 39.77 -0.92 10.56
N PRO A 480 40.51 -0.85 9.44
CA PRO A 480 41.19 -2.02 8.91
C PRO A 480 42.21 -2.48 9.97
N ALA A 481 42.13 -3.75 10.34
CA ALA A 481 43.10 -4.37 11.23
C ALA A 481 44.52 -4.19 10.66
N GLU A 482 45.40 -3.55 11.42
CA GLU A 482 46.85 -3.51 11.16
C GLU A 482 47.53 -4.86 11.43
#